data_AF-A0A2P5CCS4-F1
#
_entry.id   AF-A0A2P5CCS4-F1
#
_cell.length_a   1.000
_cell.length_b   1.000
_cell.length_c   1.000
_cell.angle_alpha   90.00
_cell.angle_beta   90.00
_cell.angle_gamma   90.00
#
_symmetry.space_group_name_H-M   'P 1'
#
loop_
_entity.id
_entity.type
_entity.pdbx_description
1 polymer ?
#
loop_
_entity_poly.entity_id
_entity_poly.type
_entity_poly.pdbx_seq_one_letter_code
_entity_poly.pdbx_strand_id
1 'polypeptide(L)'
;MLLHLGCVPTLVVSSADLARDIVKKHDIVFSNRPQTIAGKILLYGCQDPAFSPYEEAVGLVDRIRRACLRSKTTDNYSIINLTEMLVTTSNNVISRCALGQALGEDDDVGGLLRNVMIYFTAFCLGDFFPSLRWVDVVRGFIGRLEATFR
;
A
#
# COMPACT_ATOMS: atom_id res chain seq x y z
N MET A 1 -7.38 -21.82 -7.92
CA MET A 1 -7.21 -22.78 -6.80
C MET A 1 -7.27 -22.02 -5.50
N LEU A 2 -8.08 -22.44 -4.52
CA LEU A 2 -8.12 -21.79 -3.20
C LEU A 2 -7.27 -22.59 -2.21
N LEU A 3 -6.25 -21.97 -1.63
CA LEU A 3 -5.37 -22.55 -0.63
C LEU A 3 -5.55 -21.82 0.71
N HIS A 4 -5.23 -22.48 1.82
CA HIS A 4 -5.10 -21.82 3.12
C HIS A 4 -3.61 -21.71 3.45
N LEU A 5 -3.08 -20.50 3.39
CA LEU A 5 -1.75 -20.21 3.89
C LEU A 5 -1.90 -19.87 5.38
N GLY A 6 -1.74 -20.90 6.20
CA GLY A 6 -2.09 -20.82 7.62
C GLY A 6 -3.58 -20.59 7.85
N CYS A 7 -3.92 -19.49 8.52
CA CYS A 7 -5.31 -19.08 8.77
C CYS A 7 -5.87 -18.15 7.67
N VAL A 8 -5.10 -17.86 6.61
CA VAL A 8 -5.49 -16.91 5.56
C VAL A 8 -5.89 -17.64 4.27
N PRO A 9 -7.13 -17.51 3.80
CA PRO A 9 -7.55 -18.04 2.51
C PRO A 9 -6.89 -17.25 1.37
N THR A 10 -6.21 -17.95 0.47
CA THR A 10 -5.43 -17.40 -0.63
C THR A 10 -5.86 -18.01 -1.95
N LEU A 11 -6.40 -17.17 -2.85
CA LEU A 11 -6.77 -17.59 -4.20
C LEU A 11 -5.54 -17.55 -5.11
N VAL A 12 -5.07 -18.71 -5.54
CA VAL A 12 -3.99 -18.86 -6.53
C VAL A 12 -4.58 -18.96 -7.93
N VAL A 13 -4.15 -18.05 -8.80
CA VAL A 13 -4.55 -17.96 -10.21
C VAL A 13 -3.35 -18.33 -11.08
N SER A 14 -3.41 -19.49 -11.73
CA SER A 14 -2.34 -20.01 -12.59
C SER A 14 -2.61 -19.84 -14.09
N SER A 15 -3.79 -19.33 -14.48
CA SER A 15 -4.15 -19.07 -15.87
C SER A 15 -4.03 -17.58 -16.20
N ALA A 16 -3.35 -17.27 -17.30
CA ALA A 16 -3.19 -15.90 -17.79
C ALA A 16 -4.53 -15.26 -18.20
N ASP A 17 -5.45 -16.05 -18.77
CA ASP A 17 -6.78 -15.56 -19.17
C ASP A 17 -7.61 -15.19 -17.94
N LEU A 18 -7.53 -16.02 -16.88
CA LEU A 18 -8.23 -15.75 -15.63
C LEU A 18 -7.63 -14.54 -14.90
N ALA A 19 -6.31 -14.42 -14.87
CA ALA A 19 -5.64 -13.24 -14.30
C ALA A 19 -6.03 -11.96 -15.03
N ARG A 20 -6.10 -12.00 -16.37
CA ARG A 20 -6.56 -10.88 -17.20
C ARG A 20 -8.00 -10.49 -16.88
N ASP A 21 -8.88 -11.47 -16.75
CA ASP A 21 -10.29 -11.23 -16.41
C ASP A 21 -10.46 -10.61 -15.02
N ILE A 22 -9.68 -11.06 -14.04
CA ILE A 22 -9.66 -10.46 -12.69
C ILE A 22 -9.24 -8.99 -12.77
N VAL A 23 -8.12 -8.70 -13.44
CA VAL A 23 -7.56 -7.34 -13.53
C VAL A 23 -8.43 -6.39 -14.36
N LYS A 24 -9.20 -6.89 -15.34
CA LYS A 24 -10.00 -6.03 -16.22
C LYS A 24 -11.47 -5.91 -15.83
N LYS A 25 -12.08 -6.97 -15.32
CA LYS A 25 -13.53 -7.03 -15.05
C LYS A 25 -13.87 -6.93 -13.57
N HIS A 26 -12.94 -7.30 -12.70
CA HIS A 26 -13.16 -7.39 -11.26
C HIS A 26 -12.09 -6.61 -10.46
N ASP A 27 -11.48 -5.61 -11.08
CA ASP A 27 -10.38 -4.83 -10.50
C ASP A 27 -10.74 -4.28 -9.12
N ILE A 28 -11.91 -3.67 -8.94
CA ILE A 28 -12.33 -3.05 -7.67
C ILE A 28 -12.31 -4.06 -6.51
N VAL A 29 -12.77 -5.30 -6.74
CA VAL A 29 -12.83 -6.33 -5.70
C VAL A 29 -11.43 -6.84 -5.32
N PHE A 30 -10.52 -6.90 -6.30
CA PHE A 30 -9.16 -7.44 -6.14
C PHE A 30 -8.07 -6.37 -6.02
N SER A 31 -8.44 -5.08 -6.00
CA SER A 31 -7.50 -3.95 -5.89
C SER A 31 -7.00 -3.73 -4.47
N ASN A 32 -7.66 -4.33 -3.47
CA ASN A 32 -7.23 -4.17 -2.10
C ASN A 32 -5.90 -4.88 -1.84
N ARG A 33 -4.99 -4.22 -1.12
CA ARG A 33 -3.64 -4.71 -0.88
C ARG A 33 -3.51 -5.19 0.57
N PRO A 34 -3.04 -6.41 0.83
CA PRO A 34 -2.90 -6.91 2.18
C PRO A 34 -1.82 -6.12 2.93
N GLN A 35 -2.15 -5.65 4.13
CA GLN A 35 -1.22 -4.91 4.99
C GLN A 35 -0.42 -5.88 5.88
N THR A 36 0.73 -6.33 5.37
CA THR A 36 1.66 -7.22 6.09
C THR A 36 2.36 -6.49 7.24
N ILE A 37 2.85 -7.23 8.23
CA ILE A 37 3.66 -6.66 9.33
C ILE A 37 4.91 -5.96 8.78
N ALA A 38 5.60 -6.60 7.83
CA ALA A 38 6.77 -6.01 7.18
C ALA A 38 6.40 -4.73 6.42
N GLY A 39 5.28 -4.70 5.69
CA GLY A 39 4.80 -3.49 5.02
C GLY A 39 4.46 -2.38 6.01
N LYS A 40 3.87 -2.70 7.16
CA LYS A 40 3.55 -1.71 8.19
C LYS A 40 4.81 -1.09 8.81
N ILE A 41 5.84 -1.89 9.04
CA ILE A 41 7.08 -1.40 9.66
C ILE A 41 7.97 -0.70 8.63
N LEU A 42 8.16 -1.30 7.45
CA LEU A 42 9.09 -0.81 6.43
C LEU A 42 8.52 0.31 5.55
N LEU A 43 7.20 0.34 5.36
CA LEU A 43 6.53 1.29 4.47
C LEU A 43 5.63 2.26 5.25
N TYR A 44 6.07 2.60 6.46
CA TYR A 44 5.45 3.63 7.31
C TYR A 44 3.93 3.45 7.47
N GLY A 45 3.51 2.24 7.84
CA GLY A 45 2.11 1.90 7.98
C GLY A 45 1.40 1.62 6.66
N CYS A 46 2.12 1.15 5.63
CA CYS A 46 1.61 0.93 4.28
C CYS A 46 1.03 2.21 3.67
N GLN A 47 1.72 3.34 3.80
CA GLN A 47 1.28 4.63 3.23
C GLN A 47 1.92 4.91 1.87
N ASP A 48 2.79 4.02 1.38
CA ASP A 48 3.43 4.17 0.08
C ASP A 48 2.45 3.89 -1.09
N PRO A 49 2.70 4.41 -2.29
CA PRO A 49 1.81 4.22 -3.43
C PRO A 49 1.54 2.75 -3.82
N ALA A 50 2.42 1.82 -3.42
CA ALA A 50 2.29 0.41 -3.74
C ALA A 50 1.54 -0.38 -2.65
N PHE A 51 1.34 0.12 -1.44
CA PHE A 51 0.55 -0.54 -0.39
C PHE A 51 -0.50 0.36 0.27
N SER A 52 -0.64 1.61 -0.18
CA SER A 52 -1.67 2.52 0.31
C SER A 52 -3.05 1.91 0.10
N PRO A 53 -3.96 2.06 1.09
CA PRO A 53 -5.32 1.61 0.93
C PRO A 53 -5.96 2.25 -0.30
N TYR A 54 -6.75 1.46 -1.03
CA TYR A 54 -7.54 1.95 -2.18
C TYR A 54 -8.42 3.17 -1.83
N GLU A 55 -8.70 3.38 -0.55
CA GLU A 55 -9.45 4.50 0.02
C GLU A 55 -8.92 5.88 -0.38
N GLU A 56 -7.60 6.06 -0.60
CA GLU A 56 -7.07 7.36 -1.03
C GLU A 56 -7.47 7.70 -2.47
N ALA A 57 -7.44 6.69 -3.35
CA ALA A 57 -7.93 6.81 -4.71
C ALA A 57 -9.44 7.06 -4.72
N VAL A 58 -10.21 6.35 -3.87
CA VAL A 58 -11.64 6.61 -3.69
C VAL A 58 -11.88 8.04 -3.19
N GLY A 59 -11.08 8.52 -2.24
CA GLY A 59 -11.15 9.88 -1.72
C GLY A 59 -10.91 10.94 -2.79
N LEU A 60 -9.96 10.73 -3.70
CA LEU A 60 -9.73 11.58 -4.86
C LEU A 60 -10.95 11.59 -5.79
N VAL A 61 -11.49 10.42 -6.11
CA VAL A 61 -12.69 10.28 -6.97
C VAL A 61 -13.88 10.99 -6.35
N ASP A 62 -14.09 10.86 -5.03
CA ASP A 62 -15.15 11.56 -4.31
C ASP A 62 -14.95 13.08 -4.30
N ARG A 63 -13.70 13.56 -4.18
CA ARG A 63 -13.40 14.99 -4.32
C ARG A 63 -13.76 15.48 -5.72
N ILE A 64 -13.40 14.73 -6.76
CA ILE A 64 -13.71 15.07 -8.16
C ILE A 64 -15.24 15.08 -8.34
N ARG A 65 -15.93 14.04 -7.87
CA ARG A 65 -17.40 13.94 -7.93
C ARG A 65 -18.07 15.13 -7.26
N ARG A 66 -17.63 15.52 -6.06
CA ARG A 66 -18.15 16.70 -5.35
C ARG A 66 -17.89 18.00 -6.10
N ALA A 67 -16.72 18.16 -6.70
CA ALA A 67 -16.41 19.33 -7.53
C ALA A 67 -17.33 19.40 -8.77
N CYS A 68 -17.53 18.27 -9.46
CA CYS A 68 -18.47 18.16 -10.58
C CYS A 68 -19.93 18.45 -10.19
N LEU A 69 -20.35 18.02 -9.00
CA LEU A 69 -21.72 18.28 -8.52
C LEU A 69 -21.94 19.76 -8.14
N ARG A 70 -20.94 20.41 -7.53
CA ARG A 70 -21.00 21.85 -7.22
C ARG A 70 -21.10 22.72 -8.49
N SER A 71 -20.42 22.29 -9.56
CA SER A 71 -20.45 22.92 -10.88
C SER A 71 -21.86 23.11 -11.45
N LYS A 72 -22.74 22.11 -11.28
CA LYS A 72 -24.09 22.07 -11.86
C LYS A 72 -25.08 23.08 -11.27
N THR A 73 -24.78 23.66 -10.10
CA THR A 73 -25.70 24.54 -9.35
C THR A 73 -25.64 26.01 -9.76
N THR A 74 -24.67 26.36 -10.61
CA THR A 74 -24.49 27.68 -11.21
C THR A 74 -24.46 27.46 -12.71
N ASP A 75 -25.21 28.23 -13.50
CA ASP A 75 -25.34 28.08 -14.97
C ASP A 75 -24.04 28.29 -15.78
N ASN A 76 -22.87 28.17 -15.15
CA ASN A 76 -21.54 28.24 -15.75
C ASN A 76 -20.80 26.91 -15.51
N TYR A 77 -20.42 26.24 -16.60
CA TYR A 77 -19.55 25.07 -16.56
C TYR A 77 -18.23 25.42 -15.84
N SER A 78 -18.09 25.01 -14.58
CA SER A 78 -16.88 25.32 -13.81
C SER A 78 -15.71 24.46 -14.30
N ILE A 79 -14.63 25.08 -14.74
CA ILE A 79 -13.38 24.38 -15.09
C ILE A 79 -12.80 23.79 -13.81
N ILE A 80 -12.70 22.46 -13.74
CA ILE A 80 -12.13 21.74 -12.59
C ILE A 80 -10.64 21.51 -12.85
N ASN A 81 -9.78 22.06 -11.99
CA ASN A 81 -8.35 21.86 -12.07
C ASN A 81 -7.95 20.51 -11.46
N LEU A 82 -7.89 19.47 -12.30
CA LEU A 82 -7.47 18.13 -11.88
C LEU A 82 -6.00 18.07 -11.46
N THR A 83 -5.14 18.91 -12.04
CA THR A 83 -3.70 18.94 -11.73
C THR A 83 -3.48 19.25 -10.25
N GLU A 84 -4.15 20.27 -9.72
CA GLU A 84 -4.05 20.64 -8.31
C GLU A 84 -4.54 19.52 -7.39
N MET A 85 -5.64 18.84 -7.76
CA MET A 85 -6.20 17.75 -6.96
C MET A 85 -5.29 16.52 -6.92
N LEU A 86 -4.69 16.18 -8.07
CA LEU A 86 -3.72 15.09 -8.18
C LEU A 86 -2.44 15.41 -7.41
N VAL A 87 -1.86 16.59 -7.63
CA VAL A 87 -0.65 17.05 -6.92
C VAL A 87 -0.87 17.06 -5.42
N THR A 88 -2.00 17.59 -4.94
CA THR A 88 -2.31 17.59 -3.50
C THR A 88 -2.44 16.18 -2.93
N THR A 89 -3.06 15.26 -3.68
CA THR A 89 -3.24 13.88 -3.21
C THR A 89 -1.89 13.16 -3.18
N SER A 90 -1.10 13.26 -4.24
CA SER A 90 0.27 12.72 -4.29
C SER A 90 1.16 13.32 -3.21
N ASN A 91 1.09 14.62 -2.96
CA ASN A 91 1.84 15.27 -1.89
C ASN A 91 1.41 14.77 -0.51
N ASN A 92 0.12 14.47 -0.30
CA ASN A 92 -0.33 13.85 0.95
C ASN A 92 0.25 12.44 1.12
N VAL A 93 0.26 11.61 0.07
CA VAL A 93 0.87 10.27 0.09
C VAL A 93 2.38 10.37 0.36
N ILE A 94 3.07 11.18 -0.44
CA ILE A 94 4.52 11.39 -0.34
C ILE A 94 4.89 12.00 1.01
N SER A 95 4.14 12.98 1.53
CA SER A 95 4.41 13.58 2.83
C SER A 95 4.29 12.56 3.96
N ARG A 96 3.31 11.64 3.92
CA ARG A 96 3.23 10.56 4.90
C ARG A 96 4.38 9.56 4.78
N CYS A 97 4.85 9.30 3.56
CA CYS A 97 6.03 8.47 3.33
C CYS A 97 7.32 9.15 3.82
N ALA A 98 7.47 10.45 3.53
CA ALA A 98 8.68 11.23 3.79
C ALA A 98 8.81 11.65 5.26
N LEU A 99 7.70 11.94 5.96
CA LEU A 99 7.68 12.17 7.41
C LEU A 99 8.06 10.90 8.22
N GLY A 100 8.16 9.76 7.56
CA GLY A 100 8.67 8.51 8.11
C GLY A 100 10.18 8.48 8.27
N GLN A 101 10.94 8.89 7.24
CA GLN A 101 12.37 9.20 7.31
C GLN A 101 12.84 9.77 5.96
N ALA A 102 13.59 10.88 5.99
CA ALA A 102 14.31 11.38 4.81
C ALA A 102 15.72 10.77 4.82
N LEU A 103 16.07 10.04 3.75
CA LEU A 103 17.43 9.57 3.54
C LEU A 103 18.34 10.76 3.22
N GLY A 104 19.46 10.86 3.93
CA GLY A 104 20.50 11.84 3.66
C GLY A 104 21.20 11.54 2.33
N GLU A 105 21.81 12.57 1.73
CA GLU A 105 22.54 12.43 0.46
C GLU A 105 23.74 11.45 0.55
N ASP A 106 24.26 11.21 1.76
CA ASP A 106 25.38 10.30 2.04
C ASP A 106 24.95 8.88 2.47
N ASP A 107 23.65 8.60 2.57
CA ASP A 107 23.16 7.29 3.03
C ASP A 107 23.35 6.21 1.96
N ASP A 108 23.70 4.99 2.37
CA ASP A 108 23.75 3.82 1.47
C ASP A 108 22.32 3.35 1.12
N VAL A 109 21.69 4.10 0.22
CA VAL A 109 20.35 3.81 -0.31
C VAL A 109 20.30 2.41 -0.93
N GLY A 110 21.38 1.97 -1.57
CA GLY A 110 21.45 0.66 -2.22
C GLY A 110 21.40 -0.50 -1.22
N GLY A 111 22.23 -0.42 -0.17
CA GLY A 111 22.22 -1.41 0.92
C GLY A 111 20.91 -1.42 1.69
N LEU A 112 20.34 -0.24 1.96
CA LEU A 112 19.04 -0.11 2.62
C LEU A 112 17.92 -0.74 1.79
N LEU A 113 17.81 -0.40 0.49
CA LEU A 113 16.82 -0.98 -0.41
C LEU A 113 16.94 -2.50 -0.48
N ARG A 114 18.17 -3.03 -0.50
CA ARG A 114 18.40 -4.48 -0.47
C ARG A 114 17.88 -5.10 0.82
N ASN A 115 18.15 -4.49 1.99
CA ASN A 115 17.67 -4.97 3.28
C ASN A 115 16.15 -4.93 3.37
N VAL A 116 15.53 -3.82 2.94
CA VAL A 116 14.07 -3.68 2.83
C VAL A 116 13.49 -4.81 1.99
N MET A 117 14.04 -5.08 0.80
CA MET A 117 13.56 -6.16 -0.08
C MET A 117 13.71 -7.55 0.54
N ILE A 118 14.83 -7.83 1.23
CA ILE A 118 15.06 -9.11 1.92
C ILE A 118 14.02 -9.31 3.02
N TYR A 119 13.81 -8.30 3.87
CA TYR A 119 12.86 -8.43 4.97
C TYR A 119 11.40 -8.37 4.52
N PHE A 120 11.10 -7.65 3.45
CA PHE A 120 9.77 -7.59 2.86
C PHE A 120 9.33 -8.92 2.24
N THR A 121 10.27 -9.67 1.66
CA THR A 121 10.03 -11.01 1.10
C THR A 121 10.19 -12.14 2.12
N ALA A 122 10.68 -11.83 3.32
CA ALA A 122 10.87 -12.81 4.37
C ALA A 122 9.52 -13.30 4.93
N PHE A 123 9.51 -14.57 5.33
CA PHE A 123 8.32 -15.21 5.90
C PHE A 123 8.00 -14.64 7.29
N CYS A 124 6.81 -14.07 7.43
CA CYS A 124 6.25 -13.52 8.67
C CYS A 124 5.15 -14.44 9.22
N LEU A 125 5.35 -15.07 10.38
CA LEU A 125 4.36 -16.01 10.93
C LEU A 125 3.04 -15.30 11.28
N GLY A 126 3.14 -14.10 11.83
CA GLY A 126 2.01 -13.30 12.27
C GLY A 126 1.08 -12.82 11.16
N ASP A 127 1.52 -12.83 9.90
CA ASP A 127 0.69 -12.49 8.74
C ASP A 127 -0.21 -13.66 8.31
N PHE A 128 0.23 -14.90 8.53
CA PHE A 128 -0.54 -16.11 8.21
C PHE A 128 -1.25 -16.71 9.44
N PHE A 129 -0.67 -16.56 10.63
CA PHE A 129 -1.15 -17.08 11.90
C PHE A 129 -1.14 -15.96 12.96
N PRO A 130 -2.21 -15.17 13.05
CA PRO A 130 -2.27 -14.02 13.97
C PRO A 130 -2.02 -14.38 15.45
N SER A 131 -2.36 -15.60 15.88
CA SER A 131 -2.09 -16.09 17.24
C SER A 131 -0.61 -16.34 17.54
N LEU A 132 0.23 -16.54 16.51
CA LEU A 132 1.66 -16.84 16.63
C LEU A 132 2.55 -15.61 16.39
N ARG A 133 1.99 -14.38 16.41
CA ARG A 133 2.76 -13.13 16.24
C ARG A 133 3.93 -12.99 17.20
N TRP A 134 3.82 -13.54 18.41
CA TRP A 134 4.89 -13.50 19.42
C TRP A 134 6.15 -14.25 18.96
N VAL A 135 6.03 -15.25 18.08
CA VAL A 135 7.17 -16.01 17.55
C VAL A 135 8.06 -15.12 16.68
N ASP A 136 7.48 -14.19 15.91
CA ASP A 136 8.25 -13.24 15.10
C ASP A 136 9.05 -12.26 15.99
N VAL A 137 8.55 -11.98 17.19
CA VAL A 137 9.28 -11.19 18.21
C VAL A 137 10.44 -12.00 18.77
N VAL A 138 10.20 -13.25 19.18
CA VAL A 138 11.23 -14.13 19.76
C VAL A 138 12.34 -14.48 18.77
N ARG A 139 11.99 -14.67 17.48
CA ARG A 139 12.97 -14.87 16.40
C ARG A 139 13.79 -13.60 16.09
N GLY A 140 13.46 -12.47 16.73
CA GLY A 140 14.05 -11.17 16.49
C GLY A 140 13.73 -10.62 15.10
N PHE A 141 12.70 -11.14 14.42
CA PHE A 141 12.34 -10.68 13.09
C PHE A 141 11.76 -9.27 13.14
N ILE A 142 10.87 -9.00 14.09
CA ILE A 142 10.35 -7.64 14.32
C ILE A 142 11.48 -6.67 14.69
N GLY A 143 12.38 -7.08 15.59
CA GLY A 143 13.52 -6.23 15.98
C GLY A 143 14.46 -5.89 14.82
N ARG A 144 14.68 -6.83 13.87
CA ARG A 144 15.48 -6.57 12.65
C ARG A 144 14.76 -5.64 11.67
N LEU A 145 13.45 -5.78 11.53
CA LEU A 145 12.65 -4.86 10.71
C LEU A 145 12.75 -3.43 11.25
N GLU A 146 12.59 -3.24 12.56
CA GLU A 146 12.67 -1.92 13.21
C GLU A 146 14.09 -1.33 13.14
N ALA A 147 15.13 -2.16 13.19
CA ALA A 147 16.52 -1.72 13.05
C ALA A 147 16.91 -1.30 11.62
N THR A 148 16.05 -1.52 10.62
CA THR A 148 16.36 -1.17 9.22
C THR A 148 16.36 0.34 8.99
N PHE A 149 15.63 1.10 9.81
CA PHE A 149 15.47 2.56 9.71
C PHE A 149 16.04 3.30 10.93
N ARG A 150 16.90 2.66 11.72
CA ARG A 150 17.50 3.26 12.93
C ARG A 150 19.00 3.39 12.76
#